data_AF-A0A672Q2D1-F1
#
_entry.id   AF-A0A672Q2D1-F1
#
_cell.length_a   1.000
_cell.length_b   1.000
_cell.length_c   1.000
_cell.angle_alpha   90.00
_cell.angle_beta   90.00
_cell.angle_gamma   90.00
#
_symmetry.space_group_name_H-M   'P 1'
#
loop_
_entity.id
_entity.type
_entity.pdbx_description
1 polymer ?
#
loop_
_entity_poly.entity_id
_entity_poly.type
_entity_poly.pdbx_seq_one_letter_code
_entity_poly.pdbx_strand_id
1 'polypeptide(L)'
;MDPFSQLILLISVVSFCTFQWLFHSVSPWASSRISPGFLKLTHKQKIEWNSRTVSTLHALLVGLFCLYILFFDEAVNQDPVWGDPTLVKINVSITTGYLISDLLLIFYYWRAIGDKFFVIHHLAALYAYYYVLGQGMLPYFANFRLLAEFSTPCVNQRWFFEVLGYSKASKPNMTNGVLMAAVFFLVRIKLIYMLDGLRVSTLSFLVELFL
;
A
#
# COMPACT_ATOMS: atom_id res chain seq x y z
N MET A 1 -19.68 -4.88 -21.52
CA MET A 1 -18.38 -4.61 -20.86
C MET A 1 -17.35 -5.47 -21.53
N ASP A 2 -16.18 -4.91 -21.84
CA ASP A 2 -15.07 -5.68 -22.38
C ASP A 2 -14.60 -6.74 -21.36
N PRO A 3 -14.11 -7.91 -21.82
CA PRO A 3 -13.68 -8.99 -20.92
C PRO A 3 -12.61 -8.58 -19.90
N PHE A 4 -11.78 -7.59 -20.26
CA PHE A 4 -10.71 -7.11 -19.41
C PHE A 4 -11.21 -6.23 -18.26
N SER A 5 -12.20 -5.37 -18.49
CA SER A 5 -12.91 -4.64 -17.44
C SER A 5 -13.64 -5.58 -16.47
N GLN A 6 -14.20 -6.69 -16.97
CA GLN A 6 -14.78 -7.72 -16.11
C GLN A 6 -13.72 -8.38 -15.22
N LEU A 7 -12.54 -8.66 -15.76
CA LEU A 7 -11.41 -9.19 -15.00
C LEU A 7 -10.94 -8.20 -13.91
N ILE A 8 -10.78 -6.92 -14.24
CA ILE A 8 -10.40 -5.87 -13.28
C ILE A 8 -11.40 -5.76 -12.13
N LEU A 9 -12.70 -5.77 -12.45
CA LEU A 9 -13.76 -5.72 -11.46
C LEU A 9 -13.73 -6.96 -10.57
N LEU A 10 -13.59 -8.15 -11.17
CA LEU A 10 -13.48 -9.41 -10.46
C LEU A 10 -12.30 -9.39 -9.49
N ILE A 11 -11.11 -8.97 -9.94
CA ILE A 11 -9.91 -8.87 -9.09
C ILE A 11 -10.14 -7.89 -7.94
N SER A 12 -10.77 -6.74 -8.19
CA SER A 12 -11.09 -5.75 -7.16
C SER A 12 -12.03 -6.33 -6.09
N VAL A 13 -13.08 -7.05 -6.50
CA VAL A 13 -14.06 -7.68 -5.59
C VAL A 13 -13.42 -8.82 -4.79
N VAL A 14 -12.65 -9.69 -5.46
CA VAL A 14 -11.93 -10.78 -4.79
C VAL A 14 -10.92 -10.23 -3.80
N SER A 15 -10.20 -9.17 -4.15
CA SER A 15 -9.25 -8.49 -3.27
C SER A 15 -9.97 -7.90 -2.06
N PHE A 16 -11.08 -7.19 -2.25
CA PHE A 16 -11.91 -6.69 -1.15
C PHE A 16 -12.29 -7.80 -0.17
N CYS A 17 -12.87 -8.90 -0.66
CA CYS A 17 -13.27 -10.04 0.17
C CYS A 17 -12.07 -10.67 0.89
N THR A 18 -10.94 -10.79 0.20
CA THR A 18 -9.70 -11.36 0.75
C THR A 18 -9.17 -10.49 1.90
N PHE A 19 -9.07 -9.17 1.72
CA PHE A 19 -8.56 -8.27 2.76
C PHE A 19 -9.52 -8.16 3.96
N GLN A 20 -10.84 -8.22 3.73
CA GLN A 20 -11.82 -8.35 4.82
C GLN A 20 -11.61 -9.65 5.62
N TRP A 21 -11.46 -10.79 4.92
CA TRP A 21 -11.19 -12.07 5.57
C TRP A 21 -9.85 -12.07 6.33
N LEU A 22 -8.81 -11.48 5.75
CA LEU A 22 -7.50 -11.32 6.41
C LEU A 22 -7.63 -10.52 7.71
N PHE A 23 -8.40 -9.43 7.71
CA PHE A 23 -8.63 -8.61 8.90
C PHE A 23 -9.43 -9.34 9.97
N HIS A 24 -10.55 -9.96 9.60
CA HIS A 24 -11.49 -10.53 10.57
C HIS A 24 -11.07 -11.91 11.10
N SER A 25 -10.34 -12.71 10.31
CA SER A 25 -10.04 -14.10 10.67
C SER A 25 -8.54 -14.36 10.77
N VAL A 26 -7.78 -14.07 9.72
CA VAL A 26 -6.37 -14.52 9.63
C VAL A 26 -5.48 -13.73 10.57
N SER A 27 -5.59 -12.40 10.61
CA SER A 27 -4.74 -11.56 11.43
C SER A 27 -4.89 -11.83 12.94
N PRO A 28 -6.10 -11.89 13.54
CA PRO A 28 -6.25 -12.25 14.94
C PRO A 28 -5.71 -13.65 15.25
N TRP A 29 -6.00 -14.62 14.38
CA TRP A 29 -5.56 -16.00 14.53
C TRP A 29 -4.04 -16.11 14.51
N ALA A 30 -3.38 -15.52 13.50
CA ALA A 30 -1.92 -15.55 13.36
C ALA A 30 -1.24 -14.77 14.50
N SER A 31 -1.73 -13.56 14.81
CA SER A 31 -1.15 -12.70 15.84
C SER A 31 -1.21 -13.33 17.22
N SER A 32 -2.29 -14.06 17.54
CA SER A 32 -2.43 -14.78 18.81
C SER A 32 -1.39 -15.90 19.00
N ARG A 33 -0.86 -16.46 17.91
CA ARG A 33 0.14 -17.54 17.92
C ARG A 33 1.57 -17.03 17.84
N ILE A 34 1.80 -15.93 17.12
CA ILE A 34 3.13 -15.38 16.87
C ILE A 34 3.57 -14.46 18.02
N SER A 35 2.65 -13.66 18.57
CA SER A 35 2.96 -12.66 19.58
C SER A 35 2.10 -12.84 20.83
N PRO A 36 2.65 -13.37 21.93
CA PRO A 36 1.94 -13.41 23.22
C PRO A 36 1.50 -12.03 23.70
N GLY A 37 2.19 -10.96 23.26
CA GLY A 37 1.83 -9.58 23.55
C GLY A 37 0.48 -9.17 22.97
N PHE A 38 0.08 -9.72 21.81
CA PHE A 38 -1.22 -9.45 21.19
C PHE A 38 -2.39 -9.77 22.11
N LEU A 39 -2.31 -10.86 22.87
CA LEU A 39 -3.38 -11.28 23.78
C LEU A 39 -3.62 -10.27 24.91
N LYS A 40 -2.57 -9.58 25.34
CA LYS A 40 -2.58 -8.57 26.42
C LYS A 40 -3.10 -7.20 25.97
N LEU A 41 -3.28 -6.99 24.66
CA LEU A 41 -3.72 -5.71 24.11
C LEU A 41 -5.20 -5.43 24.40
N THR A 42 -5.52 -4.15 24.53
CA THR A 42 -6.90 -3.68 24.61
C THR A 42 -7.65 -3.98 23.32
N HIS A 43 -8.98 -4.00 23.37
CA HIS A 43 -9.82 -4.24 22.19
C HIS A 43 -9.50 -3.27 21.04
N LYS A 44 -9.29 -1.97 21.34
CA LYS A 44 -8.92 -0.97 20.34
C LYS A 44 -7.55 -1.25 19.71
N GLN A 45 -6.55 -1.58 20.53
CA GLN A 45 -5.21 -1.92 20.03
C GLN A 45 -5.23 -3.21 19.19
N LYS A 46 -6.07 -4.20 19.52
CA LYS A 46 -6.22 -5.40 18.69
C LYS A 46 -6.78 -5.08 17.30
N ILE A 47 -7.76 -4.18 17.22
CA ILE A 47 -8.30 -3.69 15.94
C ILE A 47 -7.22 -2.99 15.13
N GLU A 48 -6.51 -2.03 15.73
CA GLU A 48 -5.43 -1.30 15.04
C GLU A 48 -4.29 -2.24 14.62
N TRP A 49 -3.94 -3.20 15.48
CA TRP A 49 -2.95 -4.24 15.18
C TRP A 49 -3.34 -5.04 13.94
N ASN A 50 -4.60 -5.47 13.86
CA ASN A 50 -5.10 -6.24 12.72
C ASN A 50 -5.09 -5.40 11.44
N SER A 51 -5.56 -4.14 11.50
CA SER A 51 -5.51 -3.22 10.35
C SER A 51 -4.07 -3.03 9.86
N ARG A 52 -3.11 -2.77 10.76
CA ARG A 52 -1.68 -2.62 10.43
C ARG A 52 -1.04 -3.89 9.89
N THR A 53 -1.49 -5.06 10.34
CA THR A 53 -1.00 -6.35 9.81
C THR A 53 -1.46 -6.53 8.38
N VAL A 54 -2.74 -6.26 8.10
CA VAL A 54 -3.32 -6.37 6.76
C VAL A 54 -2.71 -5.33 5.80
N SER A 55 -2.51 -4.09 6.24
CA SER A 55 -1.86 -3.06 5.43
C SER A 55 -0.38 -3.37 5.14
N THR A 56 0.32 -4.03 6.06
CA THR A 56 1.68 -4.52 5.83
C THR A 56 1.71 -5.60 4.74
N LEU A 57 0.77 -6.55 4.76
CA LEU A 57 0.66 -7.59 3.74
C LEU A 57 0.33 -6.99 2.36
N HIS A 58 -0.61 -6.05 2.31
CA HIS A 58 -0.94 -5.31 1.09
C HIS A 58 0.29 -4.59 0.52
N ALA A 59 0.97 -3.79 1.35
CA ALA A 59 2.15 -3.03 0.94
C ALA A 59 3.28 -3.90 0.39
N LEU A 60 3.54 -5.06 1.00
CA LEU A 60 4.54 -6.02 0.50
C LEU A 60 4.10 -6.64 -0.83
N LEU A 61 2.84 -7.07 -0.95
CA LEU A 61 2.30 -7.66 -2.17
C LEU A 61 2.41 -6.69 -3.35
N VAL A 62 1.87 -5.49 -3.20
CA VAL A 62 1.81 -4.51 -4.30
C VAL A 62 3.18 -3.91 -4.58
N GLY A 63 4.01 -3.71 -3.57
CA GLY A 63 5.37 -3.22 -3.73
C GLY A 63 6.28 -4.20 -4.47
N LEU A 64 6.18 -5.51 -4.18
CA LEU A 64 6.90 -6.53 -4.95
C LEU A 64 6.42 -6.61 -6.40
N PHE A 65 5.11 -6.49 -6.64
CA PHE A 65 4.55 -6.37 -7.99
C PHE A 65 5.08 -5.12 -8.71
N CYS A 66 5.17 -3.98 -8.02
CA CYS A 66 5.72 -2.76 -8.60
C CYS A 66 7.18 -2.89 -9.00
N LEU A 67 8.01 -3.53 -8.16
CA LEU A 67 9.40 -3.82 -8.48
C LEU A 67 9.50 -4.75 -9.70
N TYR A 68 8.64 -5.76 -9.78
CA TYR A 68 8.59 -6.65 -10.95
C TYR A 68 8.27 -5.88 -12.24
N ILE A 69 7.21 -5.07 -12.22
CA ILE A 69 6.83 -4.23 -13.38
C ILE A 69 8.00 -3.31 -13.75
N LEU A 70 8.63 -2.68 -12.77
CA LEU A 70 9.71 -1.75 -13.02
C LEU A 70 10.93 -2.40 -13.68
N PHE A 71 11.32 -3.61 -13.27
CA PHE A 71 12.52 -4.26 -13.79
C PHE A 71 12.29 -5.11 -15.05
N PHE A 72 11.06 -5.58 -15.28
CA PHE A 72 10.77 -6.60 -16.30
C PHE A 72 9.68 -6.23 -17.30
N ASP A 73 8.91 -5.16 -17.08
CA ASP A 73 7.87 -4.71 -18.03
C ASP A 73 8.42 -3.62 -18.96
N GLU A 74 8.97 -4.05 -20.10
CA GLU A 74 9.52 -3.13 -21.09
C GLU A 74 8.44 -2.24 -21.73
N ALA A 75 7.19 -2.68 -21.83
CA ALA A 75 6.13 -1.94 -22.51
C ALA A 75 5.73 -0.67 -21.73
N VAL A 76 5.55 -0.79 -20.42
CA VAL A 76 5.26 0.35 -19.53
C VAL A 76 6.47 1.28 -19.38
N ASN A 77 7.69 0.73 -19.42
CA ASN A 77 8.92 1.52 -19.32
C ASN A 77 9.26 2.29 -20.60
N GLN A 78 8.88 1.78 -21.77
CA GLN A 78 9.14 2.44 -23.06
C GLN A 78 8.18 3.60 -23.34
N ASP A 79 6.90 3.45 -22.99
CA ASP A 79 5.89 4.52 -23.06
C ASP A 79 5.22 4.71 -21.68
N PRO A 80 5.75 5.64 -20.85
CA PRO A 80 5.23 5.88 -19.51
C PRO A 80 3.78 6.36 -19.43
N VAL A 81 3.24 6.91 -20.54
CA VAL A 81 1.91 7.52 -20.56
C VAL A 81 0.87 6.57 -21.18
N TRP A 82 1.24 5.86 -22.26
CA TRP A 82 0.32 5.02 -23.04
C TRP A 82 0.76 3.57 -23.24
N GLY A 83 1.87 3.14 -22.63
CA GLY A 83 2.34 1.76 -22.69
C GLY A 83 1.31 0.78 -22.13
N ASP A 84 1.38 -0.49 -22.56
CA ASP A 84 0.39 -1.52 -22.19
C ASP A 84 0.27 -1.62 -20.66
N PRO A 85 -0.84 -1.17 -20.06
CA PRO A 85 -0.94 -1.04 -18.62
C PRO A 85 -1.46 -2.32 -17.97
N THR A 86 -1.43 -3.48 -18.63
CA THR A 86 -2.12 -4.70 -18.17
C THR A 86 -1.70 -5.11 -16.75
N LEU A 87 -0.39 -5.25 -16.48
CA LEU A 87 0.10 -5.62 -15.15
C LEU A 87 -0.13 -4.52 -14.11
N VAL A 88 0.02 -3.26 -14.52
CA VAL A 88 -0.28 -2.11 -13.65
C VAL A 88 -1.75 -2.10 -13.25
N LYS A 89 -2.67 -2.30 -14.20
CA LYS A 89 -4.12 -2.34 -13.94
C LYS A 89 -4.49 -3.49 -13.01
N ILE A 90 -3.85 -4.65 -13.15
CA ILE A 90 -4.01 -5.76 -12.20
C ILE A 90 -3.57 -5.32 -10.79
N ASN A 91 -2.36 -4.76 -10.64
CA ASN A 91 -1.85 -4.33 -9.32
C ASN A 91 -2.69 -3.19 -8.69
N VAL A 92 -3.12 -2.23 -9.52
CA VAL A 92 -4.02 -1.15 -9.12
C VAL A 92 -5.38 -1.70 -8.72
N SER A 93 -5.94 -2.68 -9.43
CA SER A 93 -7.23 -3.29 -9.07
C SER A 93 -7.17 -4.03 -7.72
N ILE A 94 -6.06 -4.72 -7.42
CA ILE A 94 -5.82 -5.32 -6.10
C ILE A 94 -5.82 -4.22 -5.03
N THR A 95 -5.13 -3.12 -5.30
CA THR A 95 -5.08 -1.97 -4.38
C THR A 95 -6.43 -1.30 -4.21
N THR A 96 -7.23 -1.13 -5.27
CA THR A 96 -8.58 -0.59 -5.19
C THR A 96 -9.46 -1.44 -4.29
N GLY A 97 -9.43 -2.77 -4.44
CA GLY A 97 -10.15 -3.69 -3.56
C GLY A 97 -9.72 -3.56 -2.09
N TYR A 98 -8.40 -3.47 -1.85
CA TYR A 98 -7.85 -3.20 -0.51
C TYR A 98 -8.33 -1.86 0.06
N LEU A 99 -8.22 -0.76 -0.68
CA LEU A 99 -8.57 0.59 -0.20
C LEU A 99 -10.06 0.69 0.14
N ILE A 100 -10.94 0.08 -0.65
CA ILE A 100 -12.38 0.02 -0.33
C ILE A 100 -12.60 -0.79 0.96
N SER A 101 -11.88 -1.91 1.12
CA SER A 101 -11.93 -2.73 2.32
C SER A 101 -11.45 -1.95 3.56
N ASP A 102 -10.31 -1.29 3.47
CA ASP A 102 -9.73 -0.53 4.59
C ASP A 102 -10.60 0.69 4.94
N LEU A 103 -11.15 1.38 3.94
CA LEU A 103 -12.09 2.47 4.15
C LEU A 103 -13.37 2.02 4.89
N LEU A 104 -13.91 0.84 4.54
CA LEU A 104 -15.05 0.26 5.26
C LEU A 104 -14.69 -0.03 6.72
N LEU A 105 -13.51 -0.58 6.98
CA LEU A 105 -13.02 -0.85 8.34
C LEU A 105 -12.82 0.44 9.13
N ILE A 106 -12.28 1.49 8.51
CA ILE A 106 -12.11 2.82 9.12
C ILE A 106 -13.46 3.38 9.57
N PHE A 107 -14.49 3.31 8.72
CA PHE A 107 -15.83 3.77 9.09
C PHE A 107 -16.48 2.92 10.19
N TYR A 108 -16.37 1.60 10.11
CA TYR A 108 -16.96 0.70 11.10
C TYR A 108 -16.26 0.81 12.47
N TYR A 109 -14.93 0.90 12.48
CA TYR A 109 -14.09 0.99 13.67
C TYR A 109 -13.56 2.41 13.93
N TRP A 110 -14.37 3.42 13.66
CA TRP A 110 -13.99 4.84 13.79
C TRP A 110 -13.35 5.19 15.13
N ARG A 111 -13.85 4.61 16.23
CA ARG A 111 -13.31 4.85 17.60
C ARG A 111 -11.93 4.27 17.86
N ALA A 112 -11.44 3.37 16.99
CA ALA A 112 -10.16 2.69 17.11
C ALA A 112 -9.15 3.18 16.06
N ILE A 113 -9.54 3.27 14.79
CA ILE A 113 -8.65 3.58 13.66
C ILE A 113 -9.11 4.76 12.80
N GLY A 114 -10.20 5.45 13.19
CA GLY A 114 -10.76 6.55 12.41
C GLY A 114 -9.87 7.78 12.38
N ASP A 115 -9.48 8.22 11.17
CA ASP A 115 -8.83 9.50 10.92
C ASP A 115 -9.38 10.14 9.64
N LYS A 116 -9.73 11.42 9.72
CA LYS A 116 -10.22 12.20 8.57
C LYS A 116 -9.18 12.30 7.46
N PHE A 117 -7.89 12.43 7.82
CA PHE A 117 -6.81 12.49 6.82
C PHE A 117 -6.68 11.17 6.07
N PHE A 118 -6.79 10.03 6.76
CA PHE A 118 -6.79 8.72 6.09
C PHE A 118 -8.00 8.54 5.17
N VAL A 119 -9.19 8.98 5.56
CA VAL A 119 -10.37 8.93 4.68
C VAL A 119 -10.16 9.75 3.42
N ILE A 120 -9.70 11.01 3.54
CA ILE A 120 -9.44 11.88 2.39
C ILE A 120 -8.36 11.26 1.49
N HIS A 121 -7.30 10.72 2.08
CA HIS A 121 -6.24 10.03 1.36
C HIS A 121 -6.77 8.83 0.54
N HIS A 122 -7.61 7.98 1.15
CA HIS A 122 -8.22 6.83 0.48
C HIS A 122 -9.13 7.27 -0.67
N LEU A 123 -9.96 8.28 -0.47
CA LEU A 123 -10.83 8.81 -1.52
C LEU A 123 -10.04 9.42 -2.68
N ALA A 124 -8.98 10.17 -2.39
CA ALA A 124 -8.09 10.73 -3.41
C ALA A 124 -7.38 9.62 -4.20
N ALA A 125 -6.88 8.58 -3.52
CA ALA A 125 -6.24 7.43 -4.16
C ALA A 125 -7.23 6.65 -5.06
N LEU A 126 -8.45 6.39 -4.56
CA LEU A 126 -9.51 5.73 -5.34
C LEU A 126 -9.90 6.56 -6.58
N TYR A 127 -9.98 7.89 -6.44
CA TYR A 127 -10.26 8.78 -7.55
C TYR A 127 -9.14 8.75 -8.61
N ALA A 128 -7.87 8.77 -8.20
CA ALA A 128 -6.74 8.63 -9.13
C ALA A 128 -6.76 7.26 -9.84
N TYR A 129 -7.00 6.18 -9.12
CA TYR A 129 -7.03 4.82 -9.69
C TYR A 129 -8.23 4.57 -10.61
N TYR A 130 -9.32 5.29 -10.47
CA TYR A 130 -10.42 5.26 -11.43
C TYR A 130 -9.95 5.64 -12.85
N TYR A 131 -9.10 6.66 -13.00
CA TYR A 131 -8.55 7.05 -14.30
C TYR A 131 -7.60 5.99 -14.87
N VAL A 132 -6.78 5.37 -14.02
CA VAL A 132 -5.85 4.32 -14.44
C VAL A 132 -6.63 3.08 -14.94
N LEU A 133 -7.65 2.66 -14.20
CA LEU A 133 -8.44 1.47 -14.54
C LEU A 133 -9.37 1.72 -15.73
N GLY A 134 -10.09 2.86 -15.73
CA GLY A 134 -11.10 3.18 -16.73
C GLY A 134 -10.55 3.74 -18.04
N GLN A 135 -9.56 4.64 -17.97
CA GLN A 135 -9.00 5.32 -19.15
C GLN A 135 -7.61 4.80 -19.54
N GLY A 136 -6.95 4.00 -18.70
CA GLY A 136 -5.61 3.47 -18.98
C GLY A 136 -4.51 4.53 -18.90
N MET A 137 -4.80 5.70 -18.33
CA MET A 137 -3.86 6.82 -18.28
C MET A 137 -2.91 6.72 -17.08
N LEU A 138 -1.68 7.20 -17.28
CA LEU A 138 -0.65 7.36 -16.23
C LEU A 138 -0.27 6.06 -15.48
N PRO A 139 -0.17 4.89 -16.15
CA PRO A 139 0.13 3.62 -15.47
C PRO A 139 1.50 3.63 -14.79
N TYR A 140 2.49 4.28 -15.41
CA TYR A 140 3.81 4.44 -14.83
C TYR A 140 3.76 5.18 -13.49
N PHE A 141 3.10 6.34 -13.43
CA PHE A 141 2.95 7.11 -12.19
C PHE A 141 2.20 6.35 -11.09
N ALA A 142 1.17 5.58 -11.47
CA ALA A 142 0.47 4.70 -10.53
C ALA A 142 1.42 3.66 -9.92
N ASN A 143 2.30 3.06 -10.72
CA ASN A 143 3.30 2.10 -10.25
C ASN A 143 4.29 2.73 -9.25
N PHE A 144 4.77 3.96 -9.50
CA PHE A 144 5.64 4.67 -8.56
C PHE A 144 4.94 5.01 -7.26
N ARG A 145 3.70 5.48 -7.34
CA ARG A 145 2.91 5.78 -6.13
C ARG A 145 2.73 4.53 -5.29
N LEU A 146 2.43 3.38 -5.90
CA LEU A 146 2.31 2.10 -5.20
C LEU A 146 3.65 1.62 -4.63
N LEU A 147 4.77 1.88 -5.31
CA LEU A 147 6.10 1.55 -4.81
C LEU A 147 6.44 2.31 -3.52
N ALA A 148 5.90 3.52 -3.35
CA ALA A 148 6.02 4.29 -2.11
C ALA A 148 5.33 3.64 -0.89
N GLU A 149 4.43 2.67 -1.10
CA GLU A 149 3.84 1.85 -0.03
C GLU A 149 4.84 0.85 0.54
N PHE A 150 5.95 0.55 -0.15
CA PHE A 150 6.94 -0.41 0.33
C PHE A 150 7.63 0.02 1.64
N SER A 151 7.53 1.31 2.03
CA SER A 151 7.96 1.80 3.35
C SER A 151 6.96 1.54 4.49
N THR A 152 5.68 1.30 4.17
CA THR A 152 4.57 1.09 5.12
C THR A 152 4.83 -0.05 6.11
N PRO A 153 5.43 -1.20 5.74
CA PRO A 153 5.83 -2.24 6.68
C PRO A 153 6.73 -1.72 7.81
N CYS A 154 7.69 -0.83 7.52
CA CYS A 154 8.60 -0.29 8.53
C CYS A 154 7.87 0.68 9.48
N VAL A 155 6.90 1.43 8.95
CA VAL A 155 6.04 2.34 9.74
C VAL A 155 5.15 1.54 10.69
N ASN A 156 4.53 0.47 10.21
CA ASN A 156 3.70 -0.43 11.02
C ASN A 156 4.53 -1.17 12.07
N GLN A 157 5.73 -1.63 11.70
CA GLN A 157 6.65 -2.31 12.61
C GLN A 157 7.04 -1.43 13.81
N ARG A 158 7.24 -0.12 13.58
CA ARG A 158 7.49 0.84 14.66
C ARG A 158 6.33 0.89 15.65
N TRP A 159 5.09 0.92 15.17
CA TRP A 159 3.91 0.92 16.02
C TRP A 159 3.77 -0.40 16.80
N PHE A 160 4.06 -1.55 16.18
CA PHE A 160 4.06 -2.85 16.87
C PHE A 160 5.07 -2.86 18.03
N PHE A 161 6.27 -2.32 17.84
CA PHE A 161 7.25 -2.20 18.92
C PHE A 161 6.77 -1.30 20.06
N GLU A 162 6.14 -0.17 19.74
CA GLU A 162 5.60 0.75 20.74
C GLU A 162 4.52 0.09 21.59
N VAL A 163 3.56 -0.59 20.95
CA VAL A 163 2.46 -1.26 21.64
C VAL A 163 2.90 -2.49 22.44
N LEU A 164 3.99 -3.14 22.02
CA LEU A 164 4.62 -4.21 22.78
C LEU A 164 5.55 -3.72 23.91
N GLY A 165 5.76 -2.40 24.05
CA GLY A 165 6.56 -1.82 25.11
C GLY A 165 8.08 -1.89 24.89
N TYR A 166 8.53 -2.04 23.64
CA TYR A 166 9.97 -1.99 23.33
C TYR A 166 10.52 -0.58 23.52
N SER A 167 11.67 -0.46 24.20
CA SER A 167 12.36 0.83 24.34
C SER A 167 12.77 1.40 22.98
N LYS A 168 12.72 2.72 22.84
CA LYS A 168 13.12 3.40 21.60
C LYS A 168 14.58 3.13 21.22
N ALA A 169 15.45 2.96 22.22
CA ALA A 169 16.87 2.65 22.06
C ALA A 169 17.16 1.14 21.93
N SER A 170 16.13 0.29 21.89
CA SER A 170 16.33 -1.14 21.69
C SER A 170 16.89 -1.41 20.28
N LYS A 171 17.77 -2.41 20.17
CA LYS A 171 18.37 -2.80 18.88
C LYS A 171 17.31 -3.04 17.77
N PRO A 172 16.17 -3.72 18.02
CA PRO A 172 15.14 -3.90 17.00
C PRO A 172 14.50 -2.60 16.54
N ASN A 173 14.19 -1.68 17.47
CA ASN A 173 13.55 -0.42 17.13
C ASN A 173 14.50 0.54 16.40
N MET A 174 15.77 0.58 16.80
CA MET A 174 16.81 1.33 16.07
C MET A 174 17.03 0.78 14.67
N THR A 175 17.13 -0.54 14.53
CA THR A 175 17.31 -1.19 13.22
C THR A 175 16.12 -0.89 12.30
N ASN A 176 14.89 -0.98 12.81
CA ASN A 176 13.70 -0.60 12.05
C ASN A 176 13.70 0.88 11.67
N GLY A 177 14.17 1.78 12.54
CA GLY A 177 14.32 3.20 12.22
C GLY A 177 15.29 3.45 11.06
N VAL A 178 16.45 2.78 11.07
CA VAL A 178 17.43 2.85 9.96
C VAL A 178 16.84 2.24 8.68
N LEU A 179 16.19 1.09 8.78
CA LEU A 179 15.55 0.43 7.64
C LEU A 179 14.45 1.30 7.04
N MET A 180 13.60 1.90 7.87
CA MET A 180 12.55 2.83 7.44
C MET A 180 13.15 4.00 6.66
N ALA A 181 14.21 4.62 7.17
CA ALA A 181 14.89 5.70 6.46
C ALA A 181 15.47 5.21 5.13
N ALA A 182 16.20 4.09 5.13
CA ALA A 182 16.80 3.53 3.93
C ALA A 182 15.74 3.22 2.85
N VAL A 183 14.66 2.53 3.22
CA VAL A 183 13.57 2.20 2.28
C VAL A 183 12.90 3.47 1.78
N PHE A 184 12.60 4.43 2.66
CA PHE A 184 12.01 5.72 2.27
C PHE A 184 12.86 6.44 1.22
N PHE A 185 14.17 6.61 1.46
CA PHE A 185 15.07 7.24 0.50
C PHE A 185 15.20 6.46 -0.81
N LEU A 186 15.22 5.13 -0.75
CA LEU A 186 15.32 4.32 -1.96
C LEU A 186 14.07 4.42 -2.83
N VAL A 187 12.90 4.16 -2.26
CA VAL A 187 11.65 4.03 -3.05
C VAL A 187 11.02 5.37 -3.40
N ARG A 188 11.25 6.42 -2.59
CA ARG A 188 10.64 7.74 -2.80
C ARG A 188 11.58 8.80 -3.35
N ILE A 189 12.90 8.60 -3.30
CA ILE A 189 13.87 9.57 -3.83
C ILE A 189 14.67 8.91 -4.94
N LYS A 190 15.50 7.91 -4.62
CA LYS A 190 16.45 7.35 -5.58
C LYS A 190 15.79 6.79 -6.83
N LEU A 191 14.69 6.05 -6.69
CA LEU A 191 14.00 5.48 -7.84
C LEU A 191 13.33 6.55 -8.71
N ILE A 192 12.80 7.62 -8.11
CA ILE A 192 12.29 8.77 -8.87
C ILE A 192 13.43 9.39 -9.69
N TYR A 193 14.56 9.74 -9.06
CA TYR A 193 15.67 10.39 -9.77
C TYR A 193 16.39 9.49 -10.79
N MET A 194 16.53 8.19 -10.50
CA MET A 194 17.17 7.24 -11.42
C MET A 194 16.38 7.08 -12.72
N LEU A 195 15.07 7.30 -12.67
CA LEU A 195 14.16 7.05 -13.78
C LEU A 195 13.70 8.37 -14.45
N ASP A 196 13.51 9.45 -13.68
CA ASP A 196 13.28 10.82 -14.20
C ASP A 196 14.52 11.42 -14.89
N GLY A 197 15.73 10.95 -14.55
CA GLY A 197 16.96 11.31 -15.27
C GLY A 197 16.94 10.95 -16.76
N LEU A 198 15.94 10.18 -17.22
CA LEU A 198 15.76 9.76 -18.60
C LEU A 198 14.62 10.44 -19.35
N ARG A 199 13.59 11.03 -18.72
CA ARG A 199 12.49 11.74 -19.42
C ARG A 199 11.53 12.47 -18.45
N VAL A 200 11.33 13.78 -18.68
CA VAL A 200 10.26 14.68 -18.18
C VAL A 200 10.47 15.36 -16.81
N SER A 201 11.16 16.50 -16.86
CA SER A 201 11.46 17.44 -15.76
C SER A 201 10.29 18.32 -15.28
N THR A 202 9.03 17.93 -15.48
CA THR A 202 7.88 18.83 -15.21
C THR A 202 6.75 18.18 -14.42
N LEU A 203 6.70 16.86 -14.27
CA LEU A 203 5.65 16.17 -13.51
C LEU A 203 6.07 15.70 -12.11
N SER A 204 7.37 15.71 -11.79
CA SER A 204 7.91 15.38 -10.46
C SER A 204 7.27 16.26 -9.36
N PHE A 205 6.91 17.50 -9.70
CA PHE A 205 6.24 18.45 -8.81
C PHE A 205 4.79 18.06 -8.46
N LEU A 206 4.08 17.34 -9.35
CA LEU A 206 2.73 16.85 -9.07
C LEU A 206 2.74 15.57 -8.22
N VAL A 207 3.79 14.75 -8.31
CA VAL A 207 3.98 13.57 -7.46
C VAL A 207 4.31 13.97 -6.02
N GLU A 208 5.05 15.07 -5.82
CA GLU A 208 5.33 15.63 -4.49
C GLU A 208 4.11 16.29 -3.83
N LEU A 209 3.14 16.79 -4.61
CA LEU A 209 1.99 17.53 -4.06
C LEU A 209 0.87 16.63 -3.49
N PHE A 210 0.90 15.33 -3.82
CA PHE A 210 -0.14 14.35 -3.43
C PHE A 210 0.39 13.16 -2.59
N LEU A 211 1.67 13.19 -2.20
CA LEU A 211 2.27 12.31 -1.20
C LEU A 211 2.28 12.97 0.19
#